data_AF-A0A512AAF7-F1
#
_entry.id   AF-A0A512AAF7-F1
#
_cell.length_a   1.000
_cell.length_b   1.000
_cell.length_c   1.000
_cell.angle_alpha   90.00
_cell.angle_beta   90.00
_cell.angle_gamma   90.00
#
_symmetry.space_group_name_H-M   'P 1'
#
loop_
_entity.id
_entity.type
_entity.pdbx_description
1 polymer ?
#
loop_
_entity_poly.entity_id
_entity_poly.type
_entity_poly.pdbx_seq_one_letter_code
_entity_poly.pdbx_strand_id
1 'polypeptide(L)'
;MRRSSKKKRDLHSFREIKRDLYRQQKLKREELSTMTMQEERKRLALAYLLLCLAISFALFFGFYYLSQKVPNKAELKYKYDDKSSSVSGDSSASQQGDDESKLTQEQKELKKKIVEEDEEKFAFNWTLDNFVELKVENGGTNSPTLEEVIAKYGKGSAVSFGTKGLTLTYKTRIIDVPRYGSSGHPQEIRLSFYDPDSNGKTYYLINKSAVYLDDSRYPSATKDEFVFKWKQEDMDTLKIGDSQHGKGGMTYQEVVERFGLPSELNIYGSGMSNSPLSLQANYRNFRNIERKYDSVTLTFKRQEDGSFYLANANSEFDKSW
;
A
#
# COMPACT_ATOMS: atom_id res chain seq x y z
N MET A 1 63.11 -52.57 -14.38
CA MET A 1 62.04 -51.86 -15.14
C MET A 1 60.69 -52.59 -14.97
N ARG A 2 59.56 -51.85 -15.00
CA ARG A 2 58.14 -52.31 -14.95
C ARG A 2 57.47 -52.58 -13.58
N ARG A 3 57.22 -51.54 -12.78
CA ARG A 3 56.10 -51.56 -11.78
C ARG A 3 55.19 -50.30 -11.79
N SER A 4 55.42 -49.33 -12.68
CA SER A 4 54.68 -48.04 -12.69
C SER A 4 53.42 -48.01 -13.58
N SER A 5 53.20 -49.01 -14.46
CA SER A 5 52.14 -48.97 -15.50
C SER A 5 50.75 -49.47 -15.06
N LYS A 6 50.64 -50.38 -14.08
CA LYS A 6 49.34 -50.94 -13.66
C LYS A 6 48.53 -49.98 -12.77
N LYS A 7 49.18 -49.33 -11.80
CA LYS A 7 48.52 -48.44 -10.82
C LYS A 7 47.86 -47.21 -11.45
N LYS A 8 48.35 -46.73 -12.61
CA LYS A 8 47.76 -45.59 -13.34
C LYS A 8 46.51 -45.96 -14.16
N ARG A 9 46.37 -47.22 -14.58
CA ARG A 9 45.19 -47.68 -15.36
C ARG A 9 43.96 -47.87 -14.47
N ASP A 10 44.13 -48.43 -13.28
CA ASP A 10 43.02 -48.65 -12.34
C ASP A 10 42.49 -47.34 -11.74
N LEU A 11 43.37 -46.35 -11.52
CA LEU A 11 42.96 -45.01 -11.05
C LEU A 11 42.17 -44.23 -12.12
N HIS A 12 42.47 -44.45 -13.40
CA HIS A 12 41.76 -43.85 -14.53
C HIS A 12 40.35 -44.44 -14.66
N SER A 13 40.25 -45.77 -14.59
CA SER A 13 38.97 -46.51 -14.61
C SER A 13 38.04 -46.08 -13.47
N PHE A 14 38.55 -45.96 -12.24
CA PHE A 14 37.72 -45.51 -11.11
C PHE A 14 37.23 -44.07 -11.27
N ARG A 15 38.06 -43.19 -11.84
CA ARG A 15 37.69 -41.79 -12.11
C ARG A 15 36.61 -41.68 -13.18
N GLU A 16 36.63 -42.56 -14.18
CA GLU A 16 35.61 -42.66 -15.22
C GLU A 16 34.28 -43.19 -14.66
N ILE A 17 34.31 -44.27 -13.86
CA ILE A 17 33.12 -44.83 -13.20
C ILE A 17 32.45 -43.79 -12.29
N LYS A 18 33.24 -43.04 -11.49
CA LYS A 18 32.69 -41.99 -10.63
C LYS A 18 32.07 -40.85 -11.45
N ARG A 19 32.68 -40.51 -12.59
CA ARG A 19 32.18 -39.46 -13.49
C ARG A 19 30.89 -39.89 -14.17
N ASP A 20 30.76 -41.16 -14.52
CA ASP A 20 29.54 -41.73 -15.13
C ASP A 20 28.39 -41.86 -14.12
N LEU A 21 28.69 -42.32 -12.90
CA LEU A 21 27.71 -42.36 -11.80
C LEU A 21 27.16 -40.96 -11.49
N TYR A 22 28.01 -39.93 -11.53
CA TYR A 22 27.59 -38.55 -11.32
C TYR A 22 26.69 -38.04 -12.46
N ARG A 23 26.97 -38.41 -13.72
CA ARG A 23 26.09 -38.09 -14.85
C ARG A 23 24.73 -38.76 -14.71
N GLN A 24 24.69 -40.05 -14.34
CA GLN A 24 23.43 -40.77 -14.13
C GLN A 24 22.60 -40.19 -12.98
N GLN A 25 23.23 -39.83 -11.86
CA GLN A 25 22.53 -39.17 -10.76
C GLN A 25 21.99 -37.79 -11.15
N LYS A 26 22.74 -37.04 -11.96
CA LYS A 26 22.29 -35.74 -12.47
C LYS A 26 21.08 -35.89 -13.38
N LEU A 27 21.12 -36.82 -14.34
CA LEU A 27 20.00 -37.11 -15.24
C LEU A 27 18.74 -37.54 -14.48
N LYS A 28 18.86 -38.43 -13.48
CA LYS A 28 17.71 -38.82 -12.65
C LYS A 28 17.10 -37.65 -11.86
N ARG A 29 17.92 -36.70 -11.39
CA ARG A 29 17.40 -35.50 -10.70
C ARG A 29 16.69 -34.56 -11.66
N GLU A 30 17.20 -34.40 -12.87
CA GLU A 30 16.56 -33.59 -13.92
C GLU A 30 15.24 -34.21 -14.40
N GLU A 31 15.17 -35.53 -14.55
CA GLU A 31 13.92 -36.25 -14.85
C GLU A 31 12.89 -36.12 -13.72
N LEU A 32 13.31 -36.30 -12.45
CA LEU A 32 12.42 -36.14 -11.30
C LEU A 32 11.91 -34.69 -11.16
N SER A 33 12.77 -33.72 -11.45
CA SER A 33 12.42 -32.29 -11.45
C SER A 33 11.42 -31.95 -12.56
N THR A 34 11.58 -32.50 -13.76
CA THR A 34 10.64 -32.26 -14.86
C THR A 34 9.30 -32.97 -14.65
N MET A 35 9.29 -34.17 -14.07
CA MET A 35 8.07 -34.87 -13.69
C MET A 35 7.28 -34.13 -12.61
N THR A 36 7.95 -33.64 -11.55
CA THR A 36 7.31 -32.87 -10.47
C THR A 36 6.72 -31.56 -10.98
N MET A 37 7.47 -30.80 -11.80
CA MET A 37 6.95 -29.60 -12.44
C MET A 37 5.74 -29.88 -13.35
N GLN A 38 5.73 -31.02 -14.07
CA GLN A 38 4.61 -31.40 -14.91
C GLN A 38 3.37 -31.78 -14.10
N GLU A 39 3.53 -32.46 -12.96
CA GLU A 39 2.44 -32.79 -12.06
C GLU A 39 1.84 -31.54 -11.39
N GLU A 40 2.67 -30.61 -10.92
CA GLU A 40 2.21 -29.33 -10.36
C GLU A 40 1.44 -28.51 -11.40
N ARG A 41 1.93 -28.44 -12.65
CA ARG A 41 1.21 -27.78 -13.75
C ARG A 41 -0.16 -28.41 -14.01
N LYS A 42 -0.27 -29.75 -13.97
CA LYS A 42 -1.57 -30.45 -14.10
C LYS A 42 -2.50 -30.15 -12.93
N ARG A 43 -1.98 -30.14 -11.70
CA ARG A 43 -2.78 -29.79 -10.50
C ARG A 43 -3.29 -28.34 -10.56
N LEU A 44 -2.44 -27.40 -10.96
CA LEU A 44 -2.82 -25.99 -11.12
C LEU A 44 -3.85 -25.80 -12.25
N ALA A 45 -3.68 -26.48 -13.38
CA ALA A 45 -4.66 -26.45 -14.48
C ALA A 45 -6.02 -27.02 -14.06
N LEU A 46 -6.03 -28.11 -13.27
CA LEU A 46 -7.26 -28.72 -12.77
C LEU A 46 -7.94 -27.84 -11.71
N ALA A 47 -7.16 -27.21 -10.81
CA ALA A 47 -7.68 -26.24 -9.84
C ALA A 47 -8.28 -25.01 -10.54
N TYR A 48 -7.65 -24.52 -11.60
CA TYR A 48 -8.17 -23.42 -12.40
C TYR A 48 -9.50 -23.78 -13.09
N LEU A 49 -9.59 -24.99 -13.66
CA LEU A 49 -10.82 -25.47 -14.29
C LEU A 49 -11.98 -25.59 -13.29
N LEU A 50 -11.71 -26.08 -12.06
CA LEU A 50 -12.70 -26.12 -10.99
C LEU A 50 -13.14 -24.73 -10.53
N LEU A 51 -12.21 -23.76 -10.46
CA LEU A 51 -12.53 -22.38 -10.14
C LEU A 51 -13.47 -21.75 -11.18
N CYS A 52 -13.20 -21.97 -12.47
CA CYS A 52 -14.06 -21.49 -13.56
C CYS A 52 -15.47 -22.10 -13.51
N LEU A 53 -15.59 -23.39 -13.19
CA LEU A 53 -16.89 -24.04 -13.00
C LEU A 53 -17.65 -23.47 -11.80
N ALA A 54 -16.97 -23.19 -10.68
CA ALA A 54 -17.59 -22.61 -9.50
C ALA A 54 -18.10 -21.17 -9.74
N ILE A 55 -17.32 -20.34 -10.44
CA ILE A 55 -17.74 -18.98 -10.83
C ILE A 55 -18.94 -19.04 -11.77
N SER A 56 -18.91 -19.96 -12.76
CA SER A 56 -20.04 -20.13 -13.69
C SER A 56 -21.32 -20.54 -12.96
N PHE A 57 -21.23 -21.42 -11.96
CA PHE A 57 -22.36 -21.81 -11.11
C PHE A 57 -22.88 -20.63 -10.27
N ALA A 58 -21.98 -19.85 -9.65
CA ALA A 58 -22.35 -18.70 -8.85
C ALA A 58 -23.05 -17.60 -9.68
N LEU A 59 -22.61 -17.37 -10.92
CA LEU A 59 -23.25 -16.40 -11.82
C LEU A 59 -24.63 -16.87 -12.30
N PHE A 60 -24.81 -18.16 -12.55
CA PHE A 60 -26.09 -18.71 -13.02
C PHE A 60 -27.17 -18.74 -11.93
N PHE A 61 -26.80 -19.05 -10.68
CA PHE A 61 -27.75 -19.13 -9.56
C PHE A 61 -27.85 -17.85 -8.71
N GLY A 62 -26.80 -17.03 -8.66
CA GLY A 62 -26.76 -15.80 -7.86
C GLY A 62 -27.73 -14.71 -8.32
N PHE A 63 -27.93 -14.57 -9.64
CA PHE A 63 -28.92 -13.63 -10.18
C PHE A 63 -30.38 -14.07 -9.93
N TYR A 64 -30.63 -15.37 -9.91
CA TYR A 64 -31.97 -15.92 -9.69
C TYR A 64 -32.45 -15.68 -8.25
N TYR A 65 -31.54 -15.73 -7.28
CA TYR A 65 -31.86 -15.54 -5.86
C TYR A 65 -32.02 -14.06 -5.49
N LEU A 66 -31.30 -13.15 -6.16
CA LEU A 66 -31.38 -11.71 -5.87
C LEU A 66 -32.61 -11.03 -6.51
N SER A 67 -33.11 -11.57 -7.62
CA SER A 67 -34.27 -11.01 -8.33
C SER A 67 -35.61 -11.22 -7.61
N GLN A 68 -35.68 -12.07 -6.56
CA GLN A 68 -36.92 -12.31 -5.80
C GLN A 68 -37.06 -11.42 -4.55
N LYS A 69 -36.08 -10.54 -4.23
CA LYS A 69 -36.03 -9.84 -2.92
C LYS A 69 -35.98 -8.31 -2.95
N VAL A 70 -36.55 -7.66 -3.96
CA VAL A 70 -36.70 -6.20 -3.96
C VAL A 70 -38.18 -5.79 -3.94
N PRO A 71 -38.72 -5.28 -2.82
CA PRO A 71 -39.95 -4.50 -2.83
C PRO A 71 -39.68 -3.09 -3.38
N ASN A 72 -40.67 -2.57 -4.11
CA ASN A 72 -40.61 -1.30 -4.84
C ASN A 72 -40.33 -0.06 -3.97
N LYS A 73 -39.58 0.86 -4.58
CA LYS A 73 -39.16 2.19 -4.10
C LYS A 73 -40.32 3.04 -3.58
N ALA A 74 -40.16 3.62 -2.39
CA ALA A 74 -40.87 4.82 -1.95
C ALA A 74 -39.84 5.93 -1.66
N GLU A 75 -40.07 7.09 -2.26
CA GLU A 75 -39.26 8.31 -2.12
C GLU A 75 -39.35 8.88 -0.70
N LEU A 76 -38.21 9.16 -0.06
CA LEU A 76 -38.12 9.99 1.13
C LEU A 76 -37.24 11.20 0.82
N LYS A 77 -37.90 12.36 0.65
CA LYS A 77 -37.27 13.68 0.63
C LYS A 77 -36.87 14.06 2.06
N TYR A 78 -35.58 14.31 2.28
CA TYR A 78 -35.13 15.09 3.43
C TYR A 78 -34.40 16.35 2.97
N LYS A 79 -34.88 17.49 3.48
CA LYS A 79 -34.16 18.77 3.52
C LYS A 79 -33.00 18.65 4.51
N TYR A 80 -31.87 19.29 4.21
CA TYR A 80 -30.81 19.55 5.18
C TYR A 80 -30.52 21.04 5.24
N ASP A 81 -30.64 21.60 6.44
CA ASP A 81 -30.25 22.96 6.81
C ASP A 81 -28.75 23.00 7.15
N ASP A 82 -28.17 24.16 6.87
CA ASP A 82 -26.75 24.50 7.01
C ASP A 82 -26.40 24.86 8.46
N LYS A 83 -25.56 24.04 9.12
CA LYS A 83 -24.71 24.49 10.25
C LYS A 83 -23.59 23.49 10.58
N SER A 84 -22.41 24.06 10.79
CA SER A 84 -21.12 23.47 11.16
C SER A 84 -21.13 22.30 12.17
N SER A 85 -20.32 21.26 11.92
CA SER A 85 -19.24 20.82 12.82
C SER A 85 -18.45 19.63 12.25
N SER A 86 -17.17 19.61 12.62
CA SER A 86 -16.12 18.62 12.46
C SER A 86 -16.44 17.15 12.83
N VAL A 87 -15.64 16.25 12.24
CA VAL A 87 -15.04 14.99 12.74
C VAL A 87 -15.29 13.76 11.85
N SER A 88 -14.17 13.25 11.35
CA SER A 88 -13.75 11.87 11.07
C SER A 88 -14.72 10.80 10.58
N GLY A 89 -14.28 10.15 9.50
CA GLY A 89 -14.15 8.69 9.44
C GLY A 89 -15.40 7.93 8.99
N ASP A 90 -15.51 7.72 7.68
CA ASP A 90 -15.71 6.35 7.19
C ASP A 90 -15.30 6.23 5.73
N SER A 91 -14.23 5.48 5.53
CA SER A 91 -13.72 5.04 4.23
C SER A 91 -14.66 3.99 3.65
N SER A 92 -15.61 4.44 2.85
CA SER A 92 -16.26 3.62 1.83
C SER A 92 -15.62 3.95 0.48
N ALA A 93 -14.81 3.01 -0.01
CA ALA A 93 -14.26 3.02 -1.35
C ALA A 93 -15.39 2.85 -2.37
N SER A 94 -16.09 3.94 -2.66
CA SER A 94 -16.76 4.09 -3.94
C SER A 94 -15.77 4.76 -4.88
N GLN A 95 -15.48 4.11 -6.01
CA GLN A 95 -14.95 4.81 -7.17
C GLN A 95 -15.95 5.90 -7.53
N GLN A 96 -15.75 7.11 -7.00
CA GLN A 96 -16.28 8.32 -7.62
C GLN A 96 -15.47 8.55 -8.89
N GLY A 97 -15.71 7.71 -9.90
CA GLY A 97 -15.50 8.14 -11.27
C GLY A 97 -16.54 9.23 -11.51
N ASP A 98 -16.10 10.45 -11.75
CA ASP A 98 -16.98 11.48 -12.29
C ASP A 98 -17.64 10.86 -13.53
N ASP A 99 -18.98 10.78 -13.52
CA ASP A 99 -19.75 10.32 -14.65
C ASP A 99 -19.30 11.11 -15.88
N GLU A 100 -18.55 10.46 -16.79
CA GLU A 100 -17.88 11.15 -17.91
C GLU A 100 -18.88 11.90 -18.81
N SER A 101 -20.15 11.51 -18.75
CA SER A 101 -21.24 12.19 -19.45
C SER A 101 -21.47 13.63 -18.95
N LYS A 102 -21.02 13.96 -17.72
CA LYS A 102 -21.17 15.27 -17.07
C LYS A 102 -19.97 16.20 -17.25
N LEU A 103 -18.85 15.71 -17.79
CA LEU A 103 -17.67 16.53 -18.02
C LEU A 103 -17.84 17.42 -19.26
N THR A 104 -17.44 18.68 -19.12
CA THR A 104 -17.33 19.61 -20.26
C THR A 104 -16.26 19.13 -21.24
N GLN A 105 -16.29 19.64 -22.48
CA GLN A 105 -15.27 19.29 -23.48
C GLN A 105 -13.86 19.68 -23.02
N GLU A 106 -13.71 20.84 -22.37
CA GLU A 106 -12.43 21.32 -21.84
C GLU A 106 -11.89 20.40 -20.73
N GLN A 107 -12.76 19.94 -19.82
CA GLN A 107 -12.38 18.98 -18.78
C GLN A 107 -11.99 17.61 -19.36
N LYS A 108 -12.66 17.15 -20.42
CA LYS A 108 -12.29 15.90 -21.12
C LYS A 108 -10.91 16.00 -21.76
N GLU A 109 -10.62 17.12 -22.43
CA GLU A 109 -9.30 17.35 -23.02
C GLU A 109 -8.21 17.52 -21.96
N LEU A 110 -8.52 18.16 -20.83
CA LEU A 110 -7.58 18.27 -19.72
C LEU A 110 -7.31 16.90 -19.07
N LYS A 111 -8.34 16.08 -18.84
CA LYS A 111 -8.22 14.72 -18.29
C LYS A 111 -7.21 13.88 -19.08
N LYS A 112 -7.32 13.84 -20.41
CA LYS A 112 -6.39 13.11 -21.30
C LYS A 112 -4.93 13.56 -21.14
N LYS A 113 -4.71 14.84 -20.84
CA LYS A 113 -3.37 15.42 -20.64
C LYS A 113 -2.76 15.04 -19.29
N ILE A 114 -3.57 14.93 -18.24
CA ILE A 114 -3.09 14.81 -16.86
C ILE A 114 -3.27 13.43 -16.22
N VAL A 115 -4.08 12.56 -16.82
CA VAL A 115 -4.32 11.18 -16.36
C VAL A 115 -3.75 10.17 -17.36
N GLU A 116 -3.12 9.12 -16.85
CA GLU A 116 -2.83 7.90 -17.61
C GLU A 116 -4.10 7.05 -17.65
N GLU A 117 -4.76 6.99 -18.80
CA GLU A 117 -6.04 6.27 -18.97
C GLU A 117 -5.83 4.76 -19.08
N ASP A 118 -4.64 4.32 -19.49
CA ASP A 118 -4.27 2.92 -19.50
C ASP A 118 -3.76 2.50 -18.11
N GLU A 119 -4.64 1.88 -17.32
CA GLU A 119 -4.31 1.41 -15.97
C GLU A 119 -3.10 0.46 -15.95
N GLU A 120 -2.78 -0.24 -17.05
CA GLU A 120 -1.60 -1.11 -17.12
C GLU A 120 -0.29 -0.33 -17.34
N LYS A 121 -0.38 0.89 -17.89
CA LYS A 121 0.78 1.78 -18.08
C LYS A 121 1.04 2.68 -16.88
N PHE A 122 0.03 2.92 -16.03
CA PHE A 122 0.22 3.75 -14.86
C PHE A 122 1.22 3.10 -13.88
N ALA A 123 2.26 3.85 -13.51
CA ALA A 123 3.25 3.46 -12.51
C ALA A 123 3.27 4.48 -11.36
N PHE A 124 3.13 3.98 -10.14
CA PHE A 124 3.26 4.82 -8.94
C PHE A 124 4.74 5.03 -8.61
N ASN A 125 5.27 6.21 -8.94
CA ASN A 125 6.69 6.56 -8.77
C ASN A 125 6.95 7.57 -7.65
N TRP A 126 5.97 7.82 -6.80
CA TRP A 126 6.14 8.75 -5.69
C TRP A 126 6.96 8.12 -4.57
N THR A 127 7.82 8.94 -3.98
CA THR A 127 8.60 8.61 -2.78
C THR A 127 8.29 9.61 -1.68
N LEU A 128 8.63 9.28 -0.44
CA LEU A 128 8.54 10.23 0.68
C LEU A 128 9.33 11.51 0.40
N ASP A 129 10.51 11.40 -0.20
CA ASP A 129 11.37 12.55 -0.48
C ASP A 129 10.72 13.48 -1.51
N ASN A 130 10.22 12.95 -2.62
CA ASN A 130 9.54 13.73 -3.66
C ASN A 130 8.24 14.36 -3.13
N PHE A 131 7.50 13.63 -2.29
CA PHE A 131 6.31 14.16 -1.65
C PHE A 131 6.65 15.32 -0.70
N VAL A 132 7.71 15.21 0.10
CA VAL A 132 8.15 16.27 1.03
C VAL A 132 8.75 17.47 0.29
N GLU A 133 9.46 17.24 -0.82
CA GLU A 133 10.04 18.27 -1.68
C GLU A 133 8.95 19.16 -2.31
N LEU A 134 7.81 18.58 -2.72
CA LEU A 134 6.69 19.33 -3.26
C LEU A 134 6.09 20.27 -2.21
N LYS A 135 6.46 21.55 -2.24
CA LYS A 135 5.94 22.55 -1.30
C LYS A 135 4.61 23.14 -1.79
N VAL A 136 3.73 23.37 -0.83
CA VAL A 136 2.51 24.15 -1.02
C VAL A 136 2.78 25.49 -0.35
N GLU A 137 2.83 26.55 -1.14
CA GLU A 137 3.08 27.90 -0.65
C GLU A 137 1.80 28.55 -0.13
N ASN A 138 1.93 29.42 0.85
CA ASN A 138 0.81 30.24 1.30
C ASN A 138 0.45 31.26 0.21
N GLY A 139 -0.84 31.38 -0.11
CA GLY A 139 -1.34 32.42 -1.02
C GLY A 139 -1.69 31.97 -2.43
N GLY A 140 -1.83 30.67 -2.68
CA GLY A 140 -2.44 30.14 -3.91
C GLY A 140 -1.51 30.16 -5.11
N THR A 141 -1.20 31.34 -5.66
CA THR A 141 -0.48 31.47 -6.95
C THR A 141 1.04 31.30 -6.86
N ASN A 142 1.60 31.25 -5.66
CA ASN A 142 3.04 31.00 -5.45
C ASN A 142 3.38 29.51 -5.41
N SER A 143 2.36 28.65 -5.36
CA SER A 143 2.54 27.19 -5.39
C SER A 143 2.79 26.69 -6.81
N PRO A 144 3.39 25.50 -6.95
CA PRO A 144 3.54 24.84 -8.24
C PRO A 144 2.20 24.70 -8.97
N THR A 145 2.24 24.92 -10.27
CA THR A 145 1.10 24.71 -11.18
C THR A 145 0.89 23.22 -11.47
N LEU A 146 -0.31 22.87 -11.93
CA LEU A 146 -0.62 21.52 -12.40
C LEU A 146 0.33 21.09 -13.53
N GLU A 147 0.66 21.99 -14.44
CA GLU A 147 1.57 21.69 -15.56
C GLU A 147 2.98 21.37 -15.06
N GLU A 148 3.51 22.13 -14.09
CA GLU A 148 4.81 21.87 -13.46
C GLU A 148 4.81 20.53 -12.70
N VAL A 149 3.72 20.24 -11.96
CA VAL A 149 3.59 18.96 -11.24
C VAL A 149 3.54 17.78 -12.21
N ILE A 150 2.76 17.87 -13.29
CA ILE A 150 2.68 16.80 -14.30
C ILE A 150 4.01 16.63 -15.03
N ALA A 151 4.70 17.73 -15.36
CA ALA A 151 6.00 17.70 -16.00
C ALA A 151 7.07 17.02 -15.12
N LYS A 152 7.03 17.25 -13.80
CA LYS A 152 8.00 16.70 -12.86
C LYS A 152 7.67 15.29 -12.36
N TYR A 153 6.41 15.02 -12.04
CA TYR A 153 5.98 13.79 -11.37
C TYR A 153 5.14 12.86 -12.26
N GLY A 154 4.86 13.27 -13.49
CA GLY A 154 4.08 12.50 -14.46
C GLY A 154 2.57 12.58 -14.22
N LYS A 155 1.83 11.90 -15.08
CA LYS A 155 0.36 11.83 -15.04
C LYS A 155 -0.15 11.09 -13.81
N GLY A 156 -1.30 11.51 -13.30
CA GLY A 156 -2.03 10.80 -12.25
C GLY A 156 -2.75 9.55 -12.77
N SER A 157 -3.24 8.72 -11.86
CA SER A 157 -4.11 7.58 -12.17
C SER A 157 -5.58 8.00 -12.31
N ALA A 158 -5.97 9.13 -11.73
CA ALA A 158 -7.33 9.65 -11.82
C ALA A 158 -7.37 11.16 -11.56
N VAL A 159 -8.46 11.80 -11.98
CA VAL A 159 -8.77 13.19 -11.65
C VAL A 159 -10.25 13.30 -11.30
N SER A 160 -10.56 14.17 -10.33
CA SER A 160 -11.92 14.62 -10.07
C SER A 160 -12.00 16.14 -10.21
N PHE A 161 -13.02 16.63 -10.91
CA PHE A 161 -13.22 18.06 -11.17
C PHE A 161 -14.19 18.68 -10.16
N GLY A 162 -13.77 19.78 -9.54
CA GLY A 162 -14.61 20.62 -8.70
C GLY A 162 -15.00 21.92 -9.40
N THR A 163 -15.81 22.74 -8.72
CA THR A 163 -16.32 24.01 -9.29
C THR A 163 -15.22 25.03 -9.60
N LYS A 164 -14.12 25.05 -8.83
CA LYS A 164 -13.00 26.01 -9.00
C LYS A 164 -11.64 25.31 -8.94
N GLY A 165 -11.56 24.08 -9.41
CA GLY A 165 -10.33 23.30 -9.23
C GLY A 165 -10.50 21.84 -9.59
N LEU A 166 -9.47 21.07 -9.27
CA LEU A 166 -9.48 19.63 -9.45
C LEU A 166 -8.63 18.94 -8.39
N THR A 167 -8.86 17.66 -8.19
CA THR A 167 -7.99 16.79 -7.40
C THR A 167 -7.39 15.73 -8.30
N LEU A 168 -6.07 15.80 -8.48
CA LEU A 168 -5.29 14.78 -9.17
C LEU A 168 -4.91 13.68 -8.18
N THR A 169 -5.18 12.43 -8.54
CA THR A 169 -4.92 11.27 -7.70
C THR A 169 -3.86 10.40 -8.36
N TYR A 170 -2.87 9.96 -7.57
CA TYR A 170 -1.93 8.90 -7.91
C TYR A 170 -2.20 7.74 -6.96
N LYS A 171 -2.59 6.58 -7.50
CA LYS A 171 -2.96 5.43 -6.68
C LYS A 171 -2.44 4.15 -7.28
N THR A 172 -1.71 3.36 -6.49
CA THR A 172 -1.33 2.00 -6.90
C THR A 172 -2.57 1.14 -7.11
N ARG A 173 -2.56 0.24 -8.09
CA ARG A 173 -3.66 -0.71 -8.24
C ARG A 173 -3.60 -1.75 -7.14
N ILE A 174 -4.76 -2.21 -6.69
CA ILE A 174 -4.83 -3.24 -5.64
C ILE A 174 -4.11 -4.54 -6.02
N ILE A 175 -4.07 -4.87 -7.32
CA ILE A 175 -3.38 -6.05 -7.85
C ILE A 175 -1.85 -5.95 -7.77
N ASP A 176 -1.31 -4.72 -7.71
CA ASP A 176 0.13 -4.46 -7.61
C ASP A 176 0.57 -4.36 -6.14
N VAL A 177 -0.37 -4.27 -5.19
CA VAL A 177 -0.06 -4.21 -3.76
C VAL A 177 0.39 -5.60 -3.30
N PRO A 178 1.61 -5.73 -2.74
CA PRO A 178 2.04 -6.99 -2.16
C PRO A 178 1.05 -7.42 -1.08
N ARG A 179 0.49 -8.62 -1.24
CA ARG A 179 -0.50 -9.20 -0.30
C ARG A 179 0.04 -9.33 1.13
N TYR A 180 1.36 -9.28 1.29
CA TYR A 180 2.10 -9.32 2.54
C TYR A 180 3.23 -8.28 2.45
N GLY A 181 3.02 -7.08 3.00
CA GLY A 181 3.94 -5.92 2.97
C GLY A 181 3.46 -4.79 3.88
N SER A 182 4.25 -3.70 4.00
CA SER A 182 4.18 -2.67 5.06
C SER A 182 2.80 -2.16 5.46
N SER A 183 1.90 -1.97 4.49
CA SER A 183 0.50 -1.60 4.75
C SER A 183 -0.54 -2.58 4.21
N GLY A 184 -0.20 -3.41 3.22
CA GLY A 184 -1.19 -4.23 2.49
C GLY A 184 -2.28 -3.39 1.80
N HIS A 185 -2.08 -2.07 1.70
CA HIS A 185 -3.04 -1.12 1.18
C HIS A 185 -2.47 -0.39 -0.03
N PRO A 186 -3.33 0.01 -0.99
CA PRO A 186 -2.91 0.87 -2.08
C PRO A 186 -2.31 2.18 -1.56
N GLN A 187 -1.10 2.51 -2.01
CA GLN A 187 -0.52 3.83 -1.79
C GLN A 187 -1.32 4.86 -2.58
N GLU A 188 -1.57 6.01 -1.95
CA GLU A 188 -2.38 7.05 -2.56
C GLU A 188 -1.83 8.44 -2.24
N ILE A 189 -1.67 9.26 -3.27
CA ILE A 189 -1.39 10.68 -3.16
C ILE A 189 -2.50 11.45 -3.84
N ARG A 190 -3.02 12.46 -3.14
CA ARG A 190 -4.00 13.41 -3.68
C ARG A 190 -3.41 14.80 -3.68
N LEU A 191 -3.46 15.45 -4.83
CA LEU A 191 -3.02 16.83 -5.02
C LEU A 191 -4.24 17.65 -5.44
N SER A 192 -4.63 18.62 -4.61
CA SER A 192 -5.75 19.51 -4.91
C SER A 192 -5.22 20.81 -5.49
N PHE A 193 -5.80 21.21 -6.61
CA PHE A 193 -5.45 22.43 -7.31
C PHE A 193 -6.62 23.39 -7.40
N TYR A 194 -6.32 24.68 -7.36
CA TYR A 194 -7.27 25.77 -7.46
C TYR A 194 -7.06 26.55 -8.76
N ASP A 195 -8.16 26.84 -9.45
CA ASP A 195 -8.20 27.74 -10.60
C ASP A 195 -8.77 29.09 -10.13
N PRO A 196 -7.90 30.11 -9.89
CA PRO A 196 -8.35 31.41 -9.41
C PRO A 196 -9.25 32.14 -10.40
N ASP A 197 -9.04 31.93 -11.69
CA ASP A 197 -9.74 32.65 -12.75
C ASP A 197 -11.00 31.90 -13.23
N SER A 198 -11.18 30.64 -12.81
CA SER A 198 -12.27 29.76 -13.25
C SER A 198 -12.36 29.65 -14.78
N ASN A 199 -11.20 29.73 -15.45
CA ASN A 199 -11.07 29.72 -16.91
C ASN A 199 -10.47 28.42 -17.46
N GLY A 200 -10.13 27.48 -16.58
CA GLY A 200 -9.58 26.17 -16.91
C GLY A 200 -8.15 26.19 -17.45
N LYS A 201 -7.42 27.32 -17.37
CA LYS A 201 -6.08 27.45 -17.95
C LYS A 201 -4.97 27.15 -16.96
N THR A 202 -5.03 27.74 -15.76
CA THR A 202 -3.96 27.60 -14.77
C THR A 202 -4.52 27.12 -13.44
N TYR A 203 -3.92 26.07 -12.93
CA TYR A 203 -4.31 25.41 -11.68
C TYR A 203 -3.12 25.43 -10.74
N TYR A 204 -3.26 26.00 -9.55
CA TYR A 204 -2.20 26.09 -8.56
C TYR A 204 -2.42 25.11 -7.42
N LEU A 205 -1.37 24.42 -6.99
CA LEU A 205 -1.44 23.45 -5.90
C LEU A 205 -1.81 24.16 -4.59
N ILE A 206 -2.90 23.74 -3.95
CA ILE A 206 -3.38 24.32 -2.69
C ILE A 206 -3.35 23.35 -1.52
N ASN A 207 -3.30 22.05 -1.81
CA ASN A 207 -3.24 21.02 -0.79
C ASN A 207 -2.64 19.74 -1.37
N LYS A 208 -2.01 18.96 -0.50
CA LYS A 208 -1.55 17.61 -0.80
C LYS A 208 -1.86 16.68 0.37
N SER A 209 -2.06 15.41 0.08
CA SER A 209 -2.12 14.37 1.11
C SER A 209 -1.56 13.06 0.58
N ALA A 210 -0.97 12.29 1.48
CA ALA A 210 -0.55 10.92 1.26
C ALA A 210 -1.29 9.99 2.23
N VAL A 211 -1.54 8.77 1.78
CA VAL A 211 -2.04 7.67 2.60
C VAL A 211 -1.33 6.40 2.16
N TYR A 212 -0.88 5.59 3.13
CA TYR A 212 -0.13 4.36 2.88
C TYR A 212 1.12 4.59 2.02
N LEU A 213 1.75 5.76 2.16
CA LEU A 213 3.01 6.01 1.47
C LEU A 213 4.09 5.13 2.10
N ASP A 214 4.70 4.28 1.29
CA ASP A 214 5.75 3.38 1.75
C ASP A 214 7.14 4.02 1.58
N ASP A 215 8.04 3.70 2.50
CA ASP A 215 9.43 4.13 2.43
C ASP A 215 10.34 3.06 3.04
N SER A 216 11.38 2.66 2.32
CA SER A 216 12.28 1.57 2.72
C SER A 216 13.08 1.87 3.99
N ARG A 217 13.21 3.14 4.40
CA ARG A 217 13.82 3.54 5.68
C ARG A 217 12.94 3.16 6.88
N TYR A 218 11.67 2.88 6.64
CA TYR A 218 10.68 2.56 7.65
C TYR A 218 9.98 1.23 7.28
N PRO A 219 10.64 0.07 7.47
CA PRO A 219 10.04 -1.22 7.16
C PRO A 219 9.08 -1.68 8.27
N SER A 220 8.10 -2.51 7.92
CA SER A 220 7.39 -3.37 8.88
C SER A 220 8.07 -4.73 9.00
N ALA A 221 7.76 -5.48 10.06
CA ALA A 221 8.12 -6.89 10.17
C ALA A 221 7.33 -7.71 9.15
N THR A 222 7.95 -8.76 8.60
CA THR A 222 7.17 -9.81 7.92
C THR A 222 6.39 -10.65 8.94
N LYS A 223 5.43 -11.43 8.46
CA LYS A 223 4.60 -12.29 9.32
C LYS A 223 5.41 -13.26 10.18
N ASP A 224 6.52 -13.78 9.64
CA ASP A 224 7.36 -14.77 10.33
C ASP A 224 8.39 -14.11 11.26
N GLU A 225 8.71 -12.83 11.05
CA GLU A 225 9.63 -12.05 11.87
C GLU A 225 8.93 -11.35 13.04
N PHE A 226 7.63 -11.08 12.92
CA PHE A 226 6.89 -10.31 13.92
C PHE A 226 6.74 -11.08 15.23
N VAL A 227 7.22 -10.48 16.31
CA VAL A 227 7.03 -10.96 17.68
C VAL A 227 6.48 -9.82 18.51
N PHE A 228 5.31 -10.02 19.11
CA PHE A 228 4.71 -9.04 20.00
C PHE A 228 5.45 -9.03 21.35
N LYS A 229 6.24 -7.97 21.60
CA LYS A 229 7.07 -7.83 22.82
C LYS A 229 6.46 -6.92 23.89
N TRP A 230 5.41 -6.19 23.56
CA TRP A 230 4.82 -5.19 24.44
C TRP A 230 4.11 -5.80 25.64
N LYS A 231 4.23 -5.12 26.78
CA LYS A 231 3.45 -5.32 27.98
C LYS A 231 2.76 -4.03 28.39
N GLN A 232 1.79 -4.13 29.29
CA GLN A 232 1.03 -2.97 29.72
C GLN A 232 1.92 -1.93 30.43
N GLU A 233 2.86 -2.39 31.25
CA GLU A 233 3.83 -1.53 31.95
C GLU A 233 4.80 -0.80 31.02
N ASP A 234 5.02 -1.29 29.80
CA ASP A 234 5.91 -0.66 28.84
C ASP A 234 5.34 0.68 28.34
N MET A 235 4.01 0.82 28.33
CA MET A 235 3.32 2.04 27.89
C MET A 235 3.70 3.25 28.75
N ASP A 236 3.87 3.04 30.06
CA ASP A 236 4.25 4.08 31.02
C ASP A 236 5.71 4.54 30.84
N THR A 237 6.53 3.77 30.13
CA THR A 237 7.94 4.11 29.84
C THR A 237 8.11 4.97 28.60
N LEU A 238 7.03 5.15 27.82
CA LEU A 238 7.07 5.93 26.57
C LEU A 238 7.15 7.42 26.88
N LYS A 239 8.16 8.07 26.31
CA LYS A 239 8.22 9.53 26.30
C LYS A 239 7.39 10.06 25.13
N ILE A 240 6.17 10.52 25.42
CA ILE A 240 5.27 11.13 24.44
C ILE A 240 5.57 12.62 24.35
N GLY A 241 5.76 13.13 23.13
CA GLY A 241 6.00 14.54 22.87
C GLY A 241 4.71 15.34 22.66
N ASP A 242 4.87 16.54 22.10
CA ASP A 242 3.74 17.38 21.67
C ASP A 242 2.79 16.60 20.74
N SER A 243 1.48 16.71 20.94
CA SER A 243 0.52 15.91 20.16
C SER A 243 0.43 16.33 18.69
N GLN A 244 0.75 17.60 18.38
CA GLN A 244 0.69 18.12 17.01
C GLN A 244 1.95 17.79 16.22
N HIS A 245 3.13 17.94 16.85
CA HIS A 245 4.43 17.86 16.19
C HIS A 245 5.31 16.72 16.69
N GLY A 246 4.95 16.00 17.75
CA GLY A 246 5.78 14.95 18.37
C GLY A 246 7.01 15.47 19.11
N LYS A 247 7.26 16.79 19.11
CA LYS A 247 8.49 17.38 19.66
C LYS A 247 8.68 16.99 21.12
N GLY A 248 9.87 16.51 21.45
CA GLY A 248 10.23 16.06 22.80
C GLY A 248 9.92 14.58 23.10
N GLY A 249 9.22 13.88 22.20
CA GLY A 249 8.94 12.45 22.34
C GLY A 249 10.15 11.55 22.04
N MET A 250 9.95 10.24 22.11
CA MET A 250 10.91 9.25 21.59
C MET A 250 10.91 9.24 20.06
N THR A 251 12.05 8.96 19.45
CA THR A 251 12.14 8.70 18.01
C THR A 251 11.56 7.33 17.66
N TYR A 252 11.15 7.15 16.40
CA TYR A 252 10.73 5.85 15.88
C TYR A 252 11.84 4.80 16.03
N GLN A 253 13.09 5.17 15.77
CA GLN A 253 14.25 4.29 15.89
C GLN A 253 14.43 3.78 17.32
N GLU A 254 14.34 4.64 18.33
CA GLU A 254 14.40 4.23 19.73
C GLU A 254 13.31 3.22 20.11
N VAL A 255 12.10 3.38 19.56
CA VAL A 255 11.00 2.42 19.79
C VAL A 255 11.30 1.08 19.11
N VAL A 256 11.77 1.09 17.85
CA VAL A 256 12.13 -0.12 17.12
C VAL A 256 13.29 -0.86 17.79
N GLU A 257 14.29 -0.16 18.31
CA GLU A 257 15.41 -0.76 19.04
C GLU A 257 14.94 -1.52 20.29
N ARG A 258 13.92 -1.01 20.98
CA ARG A 258 13.38 -1.61 22.21
C ARG A 258 12.37 -2.73 21.92
N PHE A 259 11.42 -2.48 21.03
CA PHE A 259 10.25 -3.33 20.85
C PHE A 259 10.24 -4.12 19.52
N GLY A 260 11.21 -3.88 18.65
CA GLY A 260 11.27 -4.45 17.31
C GLY A 260 10.42 -3.70 16.29
N LEU A 261 10.41 -4.20 15.06
CA LEU A 261 9.61 -3.65 13.97
C LEU A 261 8.11 -3.89 14.22
N PRO A 262 7.23 -2.94 13.84
CA PRO A 262 5.79 -3.12 13.92
C PRO A 262 5.30 -4.14 12.90
N SER A 263 4.13 -4.73 13.15
CA SER A 263 3.47 -5.64 12.20
C SER A 263 2.92 -4.92 10.96
N GLU A 264 2.61 -3.63 11.10
CA GLU A 264 2.06 -2.79 10.05
C GLU A 264 2.54 -1.36 10.26
N LEU A 265 2.83 -0.67 9.15
CA LEU A 265 3.33 0.69 9.14
C LEU A 265 2.68 1.50 8.03
N ASN A 266 2.37 2.78 8.32
CA ASN A 266 1.74 3.67 7.36
C ASN A 266 2.25 5.11 7.52
N ILE A 267 2.71 5.73 6.43
CA ILE A 267 2.96 7.17 6.37
C ILE A 267 1.76 7.87 5.72
N TYR A 268 1.22 8.85 6.42
CA TYR A 268 0.03 9.57 5.97
C TYR A 268 0.01 11.03 6.41
N GLY A 269 -0.87 11.80 5.78
CA GLY A 269 -1.10 13.22 6.09
C GLY A 269 -0.61 14.15 4.99
N SER A 270 -0.62 15.45 5.27
CA SER A 270 -0.31 16.47 4.26
C SER A 270 1.16 16.86 4.21
N GLY A 271 1.90 16.75 5.31
CA GLY A 271 3.29 17.22 5.36
C GLY A 271 3.43 18.74 5.21
N MET A 272 2.36 19.48 5.49
CA MET A 272 2.36 20.94 5.54
C MET A 272 2.87 21.41 6.91
N SER A 273 3.26 22.68 7.03
CA SER A 273 3.85 23.23 8.26
C SER A 273 2.94 23.11 9.49
N ASN A 274 1.63 23.28 9.31
CA ASN A 274 0.61 23.13 10.36
C ASN A 274 0.08 21.69 10.51
N SER A 275 0.58 20.75 9.70
CA SER A 275 0.08 19.38 9.62
C SER A 275 1.21 18.46 9.14
N PRO A 276 2.22 18.21 10.00
CA PRO A 276 3.34 17.34 9.64
C PRO A 276 2.85 15.94 9.30
N LEU A 277 3.62 15.26 8.43
CA LEU A 277 3.38 13.85 8.12
C LEU A 277 3.38 13.01 9.39
N SER A 278 2.47 12.06 9.44
CA SER A 278 2.41 11.05 10.49
C SER A 278 3.01 9.74 10.01
N LEU A 279 3.71 9.04 10.89
CA LEU A 279 4.05 7.63 10.76
C LEU A 279 3.25 6.87 11.82
N GLN A 280 2.37 5.97 11.42
CA GLN A 280 1.64 5.11 12.36
C GLN A 280 2.29 3.72 12.36
N ALA A 281 2.72 3.30 13.54
CA ALA A 281 3.26 1.97 13.80
C ALA A 281 2.24 1.15 14.59
N ASN A 282 1.79 0.05 14.01
CA ASN A 282 0.84 -0.86 14.60
C ASN A 282 1.53 -2.17 14.94
N TYR A 283 1.58 -2.50 16.24
CA TYR A 283 1.97 -3.80 16.76
C TYR A 283 0.69 -4.55 17.07
N ARG A 284 0.32 -5.56 16.28
CA ARG A 284 -0.95 -6.29 16.44
C ARG A 284 -0.69 -7.78 16.57
N ASN A 285 -1.08 -8.38 17.69
CA ASN A 285 -0.97 -9.81 17.93
C ASN A 285 -2.30 -10.51 17.62
N PHE A 286 -2.57 -10.82 16.35
CA PHE A 286 -3.80 -11.50 15.95
C PHE A 286 -3.80 -12.97 16.39
N ARG A 287 -4.66 -13.33 17.35
CA ARG A 287 -4.92 -14.74 17.71
C ARG A 287 -6.17 -15.23 16.97
N ASN A 288 -5.98 -16.25 16.13
CA ASN A 288 -6.93 -16.69 15.09
C ASN A 288 -8.31 -17.21 15.57
N ILE A 289 -8.61 -17.26 16.87
CA ILE A 289 -9.77 -18.04 17.35
C ILE A 289 -10.84 -17.16 18.04
N GLU A 290 -10.49 -16.03 18.67
CA GLU A 290 -11.46 -15.32 19.54
C GLU A 290 -11.59 -13.80 19.29
N ARG A 291 -10.96 -13.22 18.25
CA ARG A 291 -10.84 -11.75 18.06
C ARG A 291 -10.24 -10.99 19.27
N LYS A 292 -9.68 -11.72 20.22
CA LYS A 292 -8.84 -11.17 21.29
C LYS A 292 -7.46 -10.92 20.72
N TYR A 293 -6.97 -9.70 20.85
CA TYR A 293 -5.63 -9.35 20.41
C TYR A 293 -5.03 -8.31 21.35
N ASP A 294 -3.74 -8.44 21.62
CA ASP A 294 -2.98 -7.36 22.20
C ASP A 294 -2.53 -6.44 21.05
N SER A 295 -2.68 -5.14 21.25
CA SER A 295 -2.20 -4.15 20.30
C SER A 295 -1.59 -2.94 20.95
N VAL A 296 -0.62 -2.37 20.25
CA VAL A 296 -0.08 -1.04 20.51
C VAL A 296 -0.07 -0.28 19.19
N THR A 297 -0.72 0.87 19.17
CA THR A 297 -0.72 1.81 18.05
C THR A 297 0.02 3.07 18.47
N LEU A 298 1.12 3.35 17.80
CA LEU A 298 1.93 4.54 18.02
C LEU A 298 1.80 5.47 16.83
N THR A 299 1.61 6.75 17.09
CA THR A 299 1.62 7.79 16.06
C THR A 299 2.80 8.72 16.29
N PHE A 300 3.67 8.79 15.30
CA PHE A 300 4.82 9.68 15.27
C PHE A 300 4.57 10.81 14.29
N LYS A 301 5.24 11.94 14.50
CA LYS A 301 5.19 13.13 13.65
C LYS A 301 6.57 13.43 13.08
N ARG A 302 6.63 13.67 11.76
CA ARG A 302 7.86 14.01 11.05
C ARG A 302 8.34 15.40 11.47
N GLN A 303 9.63 15.53 11.76
CA GLN A 303 10.28 16.81 12.00
C GLN A 303 10.89 17.37 10.71
N GLU A 304 11.45 18.58 10.80
CA GLU A 304 12.19 19.22 9.70
C GLU A 304 13.41 18.40 9.26
N ASP A 305 14.13 17.79 10.20
CA ASP A 305 15.30 16.94 9.95
C ASP A 305 14.96 15.58 9.31
N GLY A 306 13.67 15.26 9.18
CA GLY A 306 13.17 14.02 8.61
C GLY A 306 12.92 12.88 9.60
N SER A 307 13.31 13.05 10.86
CA SER A 307 13.06 12.10 11.94
C SER A 307 11.58 12.08 12.33
N PHE A 308 11.11 10.95 12.89
CA PHE A 308 9.75 10.80 13.38
C PHE A 308 9.75 10.68 14.91
N TYR A 309 9.00 11.55 15.59
CA TYR A 309 8.91 11.59 17.04
C TYR A 309 7.51 11.25 17.55
N LEU A 310 7.44 10.49 18.63
CA LEU A 310 6.21 9.96 19.22
C LEU A 310 5.33 11.09 19.73
N ALA A 311 4.11 11.17 19.21
CA ALA A 311 3.12 12.18 19.55
C ALA A 311 1.88 11.60 20.23
N ASN A 312 1.62 10.30 20.02
CA ASN A 312 0.50 9.60 20.64
C ASN A 312 0.78 8.10 20.74
N ALA A 313 0.25 7.46 21.78
CA ALA A 313 0.33 6.03 22.00
C ALA A 313 -1.02 5.53 22.52
N ASN A 314 -1.53 4.47 21.93
CA ASN A 314 -2.73 3.76 22.38
C ASN A 314 -2.43 2.27 22.48
N SER A 315 -3.08 1.59 23.41
CA SER A 315 -2.89 0.15 23.60
C SER A 315 -4.18 -0.54 24.03
N GLU A 316 -4.35 -1.76 23.56
CA GLU A 316 -5.38 -2.69 24.01
C GLU A 316 -4.65 -3.96 24.45
N PHE A 317 -4.73 -4.28 25.75
CA PHE A 317 -4.20 -5.52 26.29
C PHE A 317 -5.37 -6.32 26.85
N ASP A 318 -5.53 -7.56 26.40
CA ASP A 318 -6.58 -8.41 26.93
C ASP A 318 -6.23 -8.82 28.36
N LYS A 319 -7.10 -8.49 29.33
CA LYS A 319 -6.91 -8.77 30.76
C LYS A 319 -7.39 -10.16 31.17
N SER A 320 -8.01 -10.93 30.27
CA SER A 320 -8.67 -12.21 30.55
C SER A 320 -7.76 -13.44 30.44
N TRP A 321 -6.50 -13.28 30.87
CA TRP A 321 -5.50 -14.34 30.84
C TRP A 321 -5.49 -15.19 32.11
#